data_AF-A0A074VLS8-F1
#
_entry.id   AF-A0A074VLS8-F1
#
_cell.length_a   1.000
_cell.length_b   1.000
_cell.length_c   1.000
_cell.angle_alpha   90.00
_cell.angle_beta   90.00
_cell.angle_gamma   90.00
#
_symmetry.space_group_name_H-M   'P 1'
#
loop_
_entity.id
_entity.type
_entity.pdbx_description
1 polymer ?
#
loop_
_entity_poly.entity_id
_entity_poly.type
_entity_poly.pdbx_seq_one_letter_code
_entity_poly.pdbx_strand_id
1 'polypeptide(L)' 'IPRPSNSFVCYRSAYADRIKQWASEDNHQGVSRIAGASWKLEPDDVRNFYIECAELDRANHAKAFPSYKFKPKQKSTSR' A
#
# COMPACT_ATOMS: atom_id res chain seq x y z
N ILE A 1 -0.52 9.19 -13.62
CA ILE A 1 -1.03 9.40 -12.25
C ILE A 1 -0.98 8.05 -11.52
N PRO A 2 -0.14 7.92 -10.48
CA PRO A 2 -0.06 6.70 -9.66
C PRO A 2 -1.41 6.42 -8.99
N ARG A 3 -1.69 5.14 -8.70
CA ARG A 3 -2.96 4.74 -8.09
C ARG A 3 -3.07 5.33 -6.68
N PRO A 4 -4.28 5.69 -6.20
CA PRO A 4 -4.48 5.97 -4.79
C PRO A 4 -4.04 4.74 -3.99
N SER A 5 -3.29 4.99 -2.91
CA SER A 5 -2.74 3.91 -2.11
C SER A 5 -3.84 3.33 -1.23
N ASN A 6 -3.97 1.99 -1.19
CA ASN A 6 -4.87 1.36 -0.23
C ASN A 6 -4.24 1.34 1.18
N SER A 7 -5.05 1.00 2.19
CA SER A 7 -4.62 0.98 3.59
C SER A 7 -3.37 0.13 3.82
N PHE A 8 -3.29 -1.03 3.16
CA PHE A 8 -2.12 -1.91 3.23
C PHE A 8 -0.87 -1.32 2.56
N VAL A 9 -1.00 -0.60 1.45
CA VAL A 9 0.14 0.05 0.77
C VAL A 9 0.67 1.21 1.62
N CYS A 10 -0.21 1.97 2.26
CA CYS A 10 0.17 3.00 3.24
C CYS A 10 0.92 2.38 4.42
N TYR A 11 0.37 1.31 5.01
CA TYR A 11 1.00 0.56 6.10
C TYR A 11 2.37 0.00 5.67
N ARG A 12 2.43 -0.73 4.55
CA ARG A 12 3.68 -1.32 4.05
C ARG A 12 4.74 -0.25 3.82
N SER A 13 4.38 0.92 3.30
CA SER A 13 5.35 1.99 3.04
C SER A 13 5.89 2.60 4.33
N ALA A 14 5.04 2.79 5.34
CA ALA A 14 5.47 3.27 6.66
C ALA A 14 6.35 2.27 7.41
N TYR A 15 6.06 0.97 7.27
CA TYR A 15 6.80 -0.09 7.96
C TYR A 15 7.94 -0.70 7.13
N ALA A 16 8.07 -0.38 5.84
CA ALA A 16 9.09 -0.94 4.97
C ALA A 16 10.50 -0.68 5.52
N ASP A 17 10.78 0.56 5.93
CA ASP A 17 12.10 0.92 6.45
C ASP A 17 12.38 0.23 7.79
N ARG A 18 11.37 0.11 8.66
CA ARG A 18 11.48 -0.62 9.92
C ARG A 18 11.75 -2.11 9.66
N ILE A 19 11.04 -2.72 8.73
CA ILE A 19 11.21 -4.13 8.37
C ILE A 19 12.58 -4.35 7.74
N LYS A 20 13.05 -3.46 6.85
CA LYS A 20 14.41 -3.52 6.30
C LYS A 20 15.47 -3.48 7.39
N GLN A 21 15.30 -2.59 8.38
CA GLN A 21 16.23 -2.47 9.51
C GLN A 21 16.19 -3.68 10.43
N TRP A 22 15.00 -4.21 10.74
CA TRP A 22 14.83 -5.28 11.73
C TRP A 22 15.07 -6.68 11.15
N ALA A 23 14.62 -6.91 9.93
CA ALA A 23 14.71 -8.21 9.27
C ALA A 23 15.97 -8.34 8.39
N SER A 24 16.77 -7.27 8.21
CA SER A 24 17.85 -7.20 7.22
C SER A 24 17.44 -7.68 5.83
N GLU A 25 16.14 -7.58 5.52
CA GLU A 25 15.55 -8.00 4.25
C GLU A 25 15.51 -6.78 3.33
N ASP A 26 16.45 -6.70 2.39
CA ASP A 26 16.44 -5.62 1.41
C ASP A 26 15.48 -5.90 0.25
N ASN A 27 14.96 -7.13 0.14
CA ASN A 27 14.06 -7.50 -0.93
C ASN A 27 12.62 -7.05 -0.63
N HIS A 28 11.99 -6.41 -1.63
CA HIS A 28 10.58 -6.03 -1.56
C HIS A 28 9.62 -7.21 -1.31
N GLN A 29 10.02 -8.42 -1.69
CA GLN A 29 9.25 -9.65 -1.45
C GLN A 29 9.21 -10.02 0.04
N GLY A 30 10.38 -10.02 0.70
CA GLY A 30 10.50 -10.27 2.14
C GLY A 30 9.75 -9.23 2.96
N VAL A 31 9.94 -7.95 2.63
CA VAL A 31 9.23 -6.83 3.27
C VAL A 31 7.72 -6.98 3.15
N SER A 32 7.21 -7.34 1.98
CA SER A 32 5.76 -7.52 1.77
C SER A 32 5.23 -8.73 2.53
N ARG A 33 6.01 -9.81 2.67
CA ARG A 33 5.62 -11.00 3.42
C ARG A 33 5.52 -10.70 4.92
N ILE A 34 6.50 -10.00 5.47
CA ILE A 34 6.53 -9.61 6.88
C ILE A 34 5.41 -8.59 7.16
N ALA A 35 5.30 -7.53 6.35
CA ALA A 35 4.24 -6.54 6.52
C ALA A 35 2.84 -7.17 6.44
N GLY A 36 2.63 -8.16 5.56
CA GLY A 36 1.37 -8.88 5.46
C GLY A 36 1.05 -9.73 6.70
N ALA A 37 2.06 -10.30 7.34
CA ALA A 37 1.90 -11.01 8.61
C ALA A 37 1.61 -10.04 9.76
N SER A 38 2.40 -8.96 9.89
CA SER A 38 2.20 -7.92 10.89
C SER A 38 0.82 -7.29 10.79
N TRP A 39 0.37 -6.94 9.58
CA TRP A 39 -0.95 -6.33 9.35
C TRP A 39 -2.12 -7.14 9.92
N LYS A 40 -2.04 -8.47 9.90
CA LYS A 40 -3.09 -9.35 10.48
C LYS A 40 -3.03 -9.41 12.01
N LEU A 41 -1.88 -9.11 12.60
CA LEU A 41 -1.64 -9.13 14.04
C LEU A 41 -1.84 -7.75 14.68
N GLU A 42 -1.75 -6.67 13.91
CA GLU A 42 -1.97 -5.31 14.41
C GLU A 42 -3.38 -5.14 14.99
N PRO A 43 -3.54 -4.31 16.04
CA PRO A 43 -4.84 -3.99 16.61
C PRO A 43 -5.71 -3.25 15.62
N ASP A 44 -7.03 -3.35 15.82
CA ASP A 44 -8.02 -2.75 14.91
C ASP A 44 -7.86 -1.23 14.81
N ASP A 45 -7.43 -0.55 15.88
CA ASP A 45 -7.19 0.91 15.88
C ASP A 45 -6.14 1.33 14.84
N VAL A 46 -5.04 0.59 14.75
CA VAL A 46 -3.98 0.84 13.77
C VAL A 46 -4.51 0.58 12.37
N ARG A 47 -5.25 -0.53 12.19
CA ARG A 47 -5.84 -0.85 10.89
C ARG A 47 -6.83 0.22 10.43
N ASN A 48 -7.68 0.69 11.34
CA ASN A 48 -8.66 1.75 11.10
C ASN A 48 -7.98 3.07 10.72
N PHE A 49 -6.92 3.47 11.43
CA PHE A 49 -6.15 4.66 11.08
C PHE A 49 -5.63 4.64 9.63
N TYR A 50 -5.08 3.50 9.18
CA TYR A 50 -4.61 3.36 7.79
C TYR A 50 -5.75 3.21 6.78
N ILE A 51 -6.91 2.67 7.18
CA ILE A 51 -8.12 2.66 6.37
C ILE A 51 -8.58 4.10 6.12
N GLU A 52 -8.75 4.91 7.16
CA GLU A 52 -9.15 6.31 7.05
C GLU A 52 -8.17 7.12 6.19
N CYS A 53 -6.86 6.92 6.40
CA CYS A 53 -5.83 7.56 5.58
C CYS A 53 -5.96 7.19 4.09
N ALA A 54 -6.25 5.93 3.77
CA ALA A 54 -6.46 5.48 2.40
C ALA A 54 -7.76 6.02 1.79
N GLU A 55 -8.81 6.16 2.60
CA GLU A 55 -10.06 6.78 2.17
C GLU A 55 -9.87 8.27 1.86
N LEU A 56 -9.12 8.98 2.70
CA LEU A 56 -8.77 10.38 2.50
C LEU A 56 -7.91 10.55 1.24
N ASP A 57 -6.90 9.71 1.04
CA ASP A 57 -6.07 9.73 -0.18
C ASP A 57 -6.92 9.47 -1.42
N ARG A 58 -7.81 8.47 -1.39
CA ARG A 58 -8.76 8.18 -2.47
C ARG A 58 -9.68 9.37 -2.76
N ALA A 59 -10.21 10.02 -1.72
CA ALA A 59 -11.09 11.19 -1.87
C ALA A 59 -10.33 12.39 -2.43
N ASN A 60 -9.12 12.67 -1.93
CA ASN A 60 -8.25 13.73 -2.42
C ASN A 60 -7.83 13.47 -3.87
N HIS A 61 -7.52 12.22 -4.22
CA HIS A 61 -7.19 11.83 -5.57
C HIS A 61 -8.35 12.02 -6.54
N ALA A 62 -9.57 11.65 -6.12
CA ALA A 62 -10.78 11.88 -6.91
C ALA A 62 -11.07 13.37 -7.11
N LYS A 63 -10.82 14.21 -6.09
CA LYS A 63 -10.94 15.68 -6.18
C LYS A 63 -9.87 16.30 -7.07
N ALA A 64 -8.62 15.88 -6.93
CA ALA A 64 -7.48 16.41 -7.69
C ALA A 64 -7.48 15.93 -9.15
N PHE A 65 -7.97 14.72 -9.40
CA PHE A 65 -8.02 14.10 -10.71
C PHE A 65 -9.43 13.56 -11.04
N PRO A 66 -10.42 14.44 -11.27
CA PRO A 66 -11.79 14.03 -11.57
C PRO A 66 -11.93 13.26 -12.89
N SER A 67 -10.95 13.38 -13.80
CA SER A 67 -10.86 12.64 -15.06
C SER A 67 -9.97 11.38 -14.98
N TYR A 68 -9.49 11.00 -13.79
CA TYR A 68 -8.67 9.82 -13.61
C TYR A 68 -9.48 8.55 -13.86
N LYS A 69 -9.18 7.86 -14.96
CA LYS A 69 -9.71 6.53 -15.26
C LYS A 69 -8.56 5.54 -15.29
N PHE A 70 -8.57 4.57 -14.38
CA PHE A 70 -7.59 3.50 -14.38
C PHE A 70 -7.72 2.68 -15.67
N LYS A 71 -6.71 2.80 -16.54
CA LYS A 71 -6.54 1.92 -17.70
C LYS A 71 -5.39 0.97 -17.37
N PRO A 72 -5.65 -0.28 -16.97
CA PRO A 72 -4.59 -1.25 -16.77
C PRO A 72 -3.85 -1.40 -18.11
N LYS A 73 -2.55 -1.11 -18.12
CA LYS A 73 -1.71 -1.39 -19.29
C LYS A 73 -1.66 -2.91 -19.38
N GLN A 74 -2.35 -3.49 -20.38
CA GLN A 74 -2.27 -4.93 -20.62
C GLN A 74 -0.79 -5.26 -20.80
N LYS A 75 -0.25 -6.07 -19.88
CA LYS A 75 1.05 -6.69 -20.11
C LYS A 75 0.81 -7.67 -21.25
N SER A 76 1.44 -7.46 -22.39
CA SER A 76 1.52 -8.47 -23.45
C SER A 76 2.23 -9.68 -22.86
N THR A 77 1.45 -10.64 -22.38
CA THR A 77 1.94 -11.96 -22.00
C THR A 77 2.34 -12.65 -23.30
N SER A 78 3.55 -12.39 -23.79
CA SER A 78 4.15 -13.31 -24.75
C SER A 78 4.50 -14.56 -23.94
N ARG A 79 3.71 -15.61 -24.14
CA ARG A 79 4.08 -16.97 -23.74
C ARG A 79 5.26 -17.45 -24.59
#